data_AF-A0A840MIR6-F1
#
_entry.id   AF-A0A840MIR6-F1
#
_cell.length_a   1.000
_cell.length_b   1.000
_cell.length_c   1.000
_cell.angle_alpha   90.00
_cell.angle_beta   90.00
_cell.angle_gamma   90.00
#
_symmetry.space_group_name_H-M   'P 1'
#
loop_
_entity.id
_entity.type
_entity.pdbx_description
1 polymer ?
#
loop_
_entity_poly.entity_id
_entity_poly.type
_entity_poly.pdbx_seq_one_letter_code
_entity_poly.pdbx_strand_id
1 'polypeptide(L)'
;MLDADHDKAAPGPLKGLANSTLGLLHVHLELFSLELEEERERLLRALVLGLIGAGALLLFLGTLTVAILVMVRPEWRIVTACGLTITYLVLGGISLHRAWRTYANSPRPFAATLDEINKNRKILSR
;
A
#
# COMPACT_ATOMS: atom_id res chain seq x y z
N MET A 1 39.88 -4.52 -62.04
CA MET A 1 40.41 -5.20 -60.83
C MET A 1 39.95 -4.34 -59.67
N LEU A 2 38.83 -4.75 -59.04
CA LEU A 2 38.80 -5.42 -57.71
C LEU A 2 39.19 -4.42 -56.62
N ASP A 3 38.50 -4.19 -55.52
CA ASP A 3 37.21 -4.57 -54.92
C ASP A 3 37.17 -3.75 -53.60
N ALA A 4 36.07 -3.80 -52.86
CA ALA A 4 35.99 -3.53 -51.43
C ALA A 4 36.12 -2.04 -50.99
N ASP A 5 35.28 -1.47 -50.14
CA ASP A 5 34.25 -2.03 -49.29
C ASP A 5 33.33 -0.86 -48.90
N HIS A 6 32.05 -0.96 -49.21
CA HIS A 6 31.04 -0.05 -48.72
C HIS A 6 30.56 -0.58 -47.36
N ASP A 7 31.43 -0.56 -46.35
CA ASP A 7 31.02 -0.86 -44.97
C ASP A 7 30.33 0.38 -44.38
N LYS A 8 29.07 0.57 -44.79
CA LYS A 8 28.14 1.38 -44.02
C LYS A 8 27.91 0.64 -42.71
N ALA A 9 28.75 0.95 -41.72
CA ALA A 9 28.61 0.53 -40.33
C ALA A 9 27.14 0.62 -39.91
N ALA A 10 26.46 -0.52 -39.92
CA ALA A 10 25.08 -0.63 -39.53
C ALA A 10 24.99 -0.12 -38.08
N PRO A 11 24.13 0.87 -37.76
CA PRO A 11 23.89 1.23 -36.37
C PRO A 11 23.39 -0.03 -35.68
N GLY A 12 24.24 -0.56 -34.77
CA GLY A 12 24.11 -1.93 -34.28
C GLY A 12 22.67 -2.23 -33.84
N PRO A 13 22.10 -3.40 -34.21
CA PRO A 13 20.72 -3.78 -33.89
C PRO A 13 20.36 -3.56 -32.42
N LEU A 14 21.35 -3.67 -31.52
CA LEU A 14 21.27 -3.40 -30.09
C LEU A 14 20.81 -1.97 -29.73
N LYS A 15 21.22 -0.94 -30.48
CA LYS A 15 20.78 0.45 -30.25
C LYS A 15 19.33 0.67 -30.65
N GLY A 16 18.89 0.04 -31.75
CA GLY A 16 17.48 0.07 -32.17
C GLY A 16 16.57 -0.63 -31.17
N LEU A 17 16.99 -1.79 -30.69
CA LEU A 17 16.27 -2.55 -29.66
C LEU A 17 16.18 -1.77 -28.35
N ALA A 18 17.28 -1.20 -27.85
CA ALA A 18 17.29 -0.40 -26.63
C ALA A 18 16.35 0.82 -26.71
N ASN A 19 16.28 1.46 -27.87
CA ASN A 19 15.39 2.61 -28.09
C ASN A 19 13.91 2.17 -28.14
N SER A 20 13.62 0.99 -28.69
CA SER A 20 12.28 0.41 -28.67
C SER A 20 11.84 -0.04 -27.28
N THR A 21 12.73 -0.60 -26.46
CA THR A 21 12.41 -0.94 -25.06
C THR A 21 12.21 0.31 -24.21
N LEU A 22 13.01 1.36 -24.42
CA LEU A 22 12.82 2.66 -23.74
C LEU A 22 11.50 3.33 -24.14
N GLY A 23 11.09 3.23 -25.41
CA GLY A 23 9.79 3.71 -25.88
C GLY A 23 8.61 2.95 -25.28
N LEU A 24 8.72 1.62 -25.14
CA LEU A 24 7.71 0.79 -24.48
C LEU A 24 7.63 1.04 -22.96
N LEU A 25 8.77 1.28 -22.30
CA LEU A 25 8.82 1.64 -20.88
C LEU A 25 8.14 2.99 -20.62
N HIS A 26 8.31 3.95 -21.54
CA HIS A 26 7.73 5.29 -21.41
C HIS A 26 6.20 5.27 -21.45
N VAL A 27 5.63 4.49 -22.38
CA VAL A 27 4.17 4.34 -22.53
C VAL A 27 3.55 3.60 -21.35
N HIS A 28 4.22 2.58 -20.81
CA HIS A 28 3.75 1.89 -19.61
C HIS A 28 3.97 2.71 -18.33
N LEU A 29 4.98 3.57 -18.24
CA LEU A 29 5.20 4.46 -17.09
C LEU A 29 4.16 5.57 -17.00
N GLU A 30 3.71 6.12 -18.12
CA GLU A 30 2.59 7.07 -18.14
C GLU A 30 1.29 6.41 -17.65
N LEU A 31 1.00 5.20 -18.12
CA LEU A 31 -0.15 4.41 -17.65
C LEU A 31 0.00 3.96 -16.19
N PHE A 32 1.20 3.54 -15.76
CA PHE A 32 1.50 3.18 -14.37
C PHE A 32 1.34 4.36 -13.43
N SER A 33 1.78 5.56 -13.85
CA SER A 33 1.67 6.77 -13.04
C SER A 33 0.21 7.19 -12.88
N LEU A 34 -0.63 6.94 -13.89
CA LEU A 34 -2.06 7.18 -13.85
C LEU A 34 -2.79 6.18 -12.91
N GLU A 35 -2.47 4.89 -13.02
CA GLU A 35 -3.01 3.85 -12.12
C GLU A 35 -2.51 4.01 -10.66
N LEU A 36 -1.26 4.44 -10.46
CA LEU A 36 -0.70 4.76 -9.15
C LEU A 36 -1.46 5.89 -8.45
N GLU A 37 -1.86 6.90 -9.20
CA GLU A 37 -2.55 8.06 -8.66
C GLU A 37 -3.98 7.70 -8.25
N GLU A 38 -4.66 6.90 -9.06
CA GLU A 38 -6.01 6.41 -8.78
C GLU A 38 -6.04 5.45 -7.58
N GLU A 39 -5.05 4.56 -7.45
CA GLU A 39 -4.98 3.60 -6.35
C GLU A 39 -4.43 4.23 -5.05
N ARG A 40 -3.54 5.24 -5.16
CA ARG A 40 -3.11 6.08 -4.03
C ARG A 40 -4.29 6.85 -3.45
N GLU A 41 -5.15 7.44 -4.29
CA GLU A 41 -6.32 8.16 -3.82
C GLU A 41 -7.29 7.22 -3.10
N ARG A 42 -7.48 5.99 -3.62
CA ARG A 42 -8.30 4.97 -2.98
C ARG A 42 -7.74 4.56 -1.61
N LEU A 43 -6.42 4.36 -1.50
CA LEU A 43 -5.75 4.03 -0.24
C LEU A 43 -5.79 5.19 0.75
N LEU A 44 -5.53 6.42 0.31
CA LEU A 44 -5.61 7.61 1.16
C LEU A 44 -7.04 7.83 1.65
N ARG A 45 -8.04 7.67 0.78
CA ARG A 45 -9.44 7.77 1.16
C ARG A 45 -9.84 6.69 2.16
N ALA A 46 -9.40 5.44 1.96
CA ALA A 46 -9.61 4.36 2.92
C ALA A 46 -8.90 4.62 4.25
N LEU A 47 -7.69 5.18 4.23
CA LEU A 47 -6.92 5.52 5.44
C LEU A 47 -7.60 6.66 6.22
N VAL A 48 -8.06 7.70 5.53
CA VAL A 48 -8.78 8.83 6.13
C VAL A 48 -10.11 8.35 6.71
N LEU A 49 -10.91 7.57 5.95
CA LEU A 49 -12.14 6.99 6.50
C LEU A 49 -11.87 6.08 7.69
N GLY A 50 -10.81 5.26 7.62
CA GLY A 50 -10.39 4.39 8.69
C GLY A 50 -10.00 5.18 9.95
N LEU A 51 -9.25 6.28 9.80
CA LEU A 51 -8.85 7.14 10.89
C LEU A 51 -10.05 7.86 11.52
N ILE A 52 -10.94 8.42 10.70
CA ILE A 52 -12.18 9.08 11.18
C ILE A 52 -13.06 8.06 11.90
N GLY A 53 -13.26 6.88 11.31
CA GLY A 53 -14.06 5.80 11.90
C GLY A 53 -13.46 5.30 13.22
N ALA A 54 -12.14 5.10 13.27
CA ALA A 54 -11.44 4.72 14.49
C ALA A 54 -11.56 5.80 15.58
N GLY A 55 -11.38 7.07 15.22
CA GLY A 55 -11.55 8.20 16.13
C GLY A 55 -12.97 8.31 16.68
N ALA A 56 -13.98 8.20 15.81
CA ALA A 56 -15.38 8.22 16.21
C ALA A 56 -15.74 7.04 17.13
N LEU A 57 -15.22 5.84 16.85
CA LEU A 57 -15.40 4.67 17.72
C LEU A 57 -14.72 4.87 19.08
N LEU A 58 -13.51 5.40 19.13
CA LEU A 58 -12.81 5.68 20.39
C LEU A 58 -13.57 6.70 21.23
N LEU A 59 -14.07 7.78 20.61
CA LEU A 59 -14.91 8.76 21.31
C LEU A 59 -16.18 8.12 21.85
N PHE A 60 -16.89 7.33 21.03
CA PHE A 60 -18.10 6.63 21.44
C PHE A 60 -17.84 5.67 22.62
N LEU A 61 -16.81 4.81 22.53
CA LEU A 61 -16.42 3.89 23.61
C LEU A 61 -16.02 4.66 24.88
N GLY A 62 -15.27 5.75 24.75
CA GLY A 62 -14.87 6.60 25.87
C GLY A 62 -16.07 7.21 26.58
N THR A 63 -16.98 7.85 25.82
CA THR A 63 -18.22 8.41 26.37
C THR A 63 -19.10 7.34 27.00
N LEU A 64 -19.22 6.16 26.37
CA LEU A 64 -19.98 5.02 26.91
C LEU A 64 -19.38 4.52 28.22
N THR A 65 -18.05 4.43 28.30
CA THR A 65 -17.33 4.04 29.53
C THR A 65 -17.64 5.00 30.67
N VAL A 66 -17.55 6.31 30.41
CA VAL A 66 -17.84 7.34 31.41
C VAL A 66 -19.31 7.26 31.83
N ALA A 67 -20.25 7.11 30.89
CA ALA A 67 -21.67 6.97 31.19
C ALA A 67 -21.96 5.76 32.10
N ILE A 68 -21.37 4.60 31.79
CA ILE A 68 -21.49 3.38 32.60
C ILE A 68 -20.90 3.61 34.01
N LEU A 69 -19.73 4.23 34.10
CA LEU A 69 -19.06 4.52 35.38
C LEU A 69 -19.81 5.52 36.26
N VAL A 70 -20.63 6.41 35.67
CA VAL A 70 -21.49 7.33 36.42
C VAL A 70 -22.73 6.60 36.97
N MET A 71 -23.28 5.64 36.23
CA MET A 71 -24.43 4.84 36.70
C MET A 71 -24.05 3.76 37.71
N VAL A 72 -22.83 3.22 37.63
CA VAL A 72 -22.36 2.16 38.53
C VAL A 72 -22.01 2.69 39.92
N ARG A 73 -22.40 1.92 40.95
CA ARG A 73 -22.03 2.17 42.35
C ARG A 73 -20.51 2.25 42.54
N PRO A 74 -20.02 3.08 43.47
CA PRO A 74 -18.58 3.31 43.68
C PRO A 74 -17.79 2.03 43.99
N GLU A 75 -18.39 1.07 44.71
CA GLU A 75 -17.72 -0.20 45.04
C GLU A 75 -17.36 -1.04 43.81
N TRP A 76 -18.13 -0.94 42.73
CA TRP A 76 -18.01 -1.79 41.55
C TRP A 76 -17.34 -1.09 40.36
N ARG A 77 -17.02 0.21 40.47
CA ARG A 77 -16.45 1.00 39.37
C ARG A 77 -15.20 0.39 38.76
N ILE A 78 -14.28 -0.09 39.60
CA ILE A 78 -12.99 -0.65 39.15
C ILE A 78 -13.22 -1.98 38.42
N VAL A 79 -14.08 -2.85 38.96
CA VAL A 79 -14.43 -4.13 38.33
C VAL A 79 -15.09 -3.90 36.97
N THR A 80 -16.04 -2.97 36.89
CA THR A 80 -16.70 -2.59 35.65
C THR A 80 -15.72 -2.00 34.64
N ALA A 81 -14.82 -1.11 35.07
CA ALA A 81 -13.78 -0.55 34.21
C ALA A 81 -12.88 -1.63 33.64
N CYS A 82 -12.36 -2.54 34.47
CA CYS A 82 -11.53 -3.66 34.02
C CYS A 82 -12.27 -4.57 33.03
N GLY A 83 -13.54 -4.91 33.31
CA GLY A 83 -14.36 -5.71 32.41
C GLY A 83 -14.55 -5.03 31.05
N LEU A 84 -14.80 -3.73 31.04
CA LEU A 84 -14.91 -2.93 29.82
C LEU A 84 -13.59 -2.89 29.05
N THR A 85 -12.47 -2.68 29.74
CA THR A 85 -11.14 -2.68 29.13
C THR A 85 -10.82 -4.00 28.45
N ILE A 86 -11.09 -5.14 29.10
CA ILE A 86 -10.87 -6.47 28.51
C ILE A 86 -11.77 -6.66 27.29
N THR A 87 -13.03 -6.26 27.39
CA THR A 87 -13.99 -6.37 26.28
C THR A 87 -13.54 -5.55 25.07
N TYR A 88 -13.07 -4.32 25.29
CA TYR A 88 -12.53 -3.46 24.24
C TYR A 88 -11.24 -3.99 23.65
N LEU A 89 -10.35 -4.58 24.46
CA LEU A 89 -9.14 -5.25 23.99
C LEU A 89 -9.47 -6.41 23.04
N VAL A 90 -10.46 -7.24 23.39
CA VAL A 90 -10.90 -8.36 22.55
C VAL A 90 -11.52 -7.84 21.25
N LEU A 91 -12.45 -6.89 21.33
CA LEU A 91 -13.10 -6.31 20.15
C LEU A 91 -12.10 -5.60 19.22
N GLY A 92 -11.16 -4.85 19.81
CA GLY A 92 -10.07 -4.18 19.08
C GLY A 92 -9.15 -5.18 18.41
N GLY A 93 -8.74 -6.25 19.12
CA GLY A 93 -7.94 -7.33 18.57
C GLY A 93 -8.62 -8.05 17.41
N ILE A 94 -9.91 -8.35 17.52
CA ILE A 94 -10.70 -8.95 16.43
C ILE A 94 -10.78 -8.01 15.24
N SER A 95 -11.02 -6.71 15.47
CA SER A 95 -11.13 -5.71 14.42
C SER A 95 -9.79 -5.52 13.69
N LEU A 96 -8.69 -5.47 14.43
CA LEU A 96 -7.34 -5.39 13.89
C LEU A 96 -6.99 -6.65 13.11
N HIS A 97 -7.32 -7.84 13.63
CA HIS A 97 -7.09 -9.09 12.92
C HIS A 97 -7.89 -9.15 11.61
N ARG A 98 -9.16 -8.73 11.61
CA ARG A 98 -9.97 -8.64 10.39
C ARG A 98 -9.38 -7.66 9.39
N ALA A 99 -9.02 -6.45 9.83
CA ALA A 99 -8.36 -5.46 8.97
C ALA A 99 -7.07 -6.03 8.37
N TRP A 100 -6.23 -6.65 9.20
CA TRP A 100 -4.97 -7.23 8.77
C TRP A 100 -5.16 -8.39 7.79
N ARG A 101 -6.19 -9.22 7.98
CA ARG A 101 -6.57 -10.29 7.04
C ARG A 101 -7.04 -9.71 5.70
N THR A 102 -7.82 -8.63 5.72
CA THR A 102 -8.24 -7.93 4.49
C THR A 102 -7.03 -7.34 3.76
N TYR A 103 -6.11 -6.68 4.47
CA TYR A 103 -4.86 -6.17 3.89
C TYR A 103 -3.94 -7.28 3.36
N ALA A 104 -3.84 -8.42 4.07
CA ALA A 104 -3.00 -9.54 3.67
C ALA A 104 -3.57 -10.32 2.48
N ASN A 105 -4.90 -10.34 2.32
CA ASN A 105 -5.59 -10.95 1.18
C ASN A 105 -5.75 -9.99 -0.01
N SER A 106 -5.45 -8.70 0.14
CA SER A 106 -5.31 -7.80 -1.00
C SER A 106 -4.01 -8.13 -1.76
N PRO A 107 -4.06 -8.39 -3.08
CA PRO A 107 -2.87 -8.65 -3.88
C PRO A 107 -1.87 -7.49 -3.70
N ARG A 108 -0.62 -7.81 -3.38
CA ARG A 108 0.46 -6.82 -3.23
C ARG A 108 0.67 -6.10 -4.58
N PRO A 109 0.32 -4.80 -4.73
CA PRO A 109 0.40 -4.14 -6.03
C PRO A 109 1.82 -3.71 -6.42
N PHE A 110 2.78 -3.77 -5.49
CA PHE A 110 4.14 -3.23 -5.68
C PHE A 110 5.27 -4.27 -5.79
N ALA A 111 4.94 -5.57 -5.80
CA ALA A 111 5.95 -6.63 -5.84
C ALA A 111 6.53 -6.84 -7.26
N ALA A 112 5.73 -6.66 -8.31
CA ALA A 112 6.21 -6.78 -9.68
C ALA A 112 7.13 -5.60 -10.07
N THR A 113 6.78 -4.37 -9.66
CA THR A 113 7.50 -3.14 -10.05
C THR A 113 8.85 -2.97 -9.34
N LEU A 114 8.97 -3.36 -8.07
CA LEU A 114 10.25 -3.31 -7.35
C LEU A 114 11.27 -4.34 -7.87
N ASP A 115 10.79 -5.51 -8.30
CA ASP A 115 11.65 -6.55 -8.86
C ASP A 115 12.17 -6.16 -10.26
N GLU A 116 11.38 -5.37 -10.99
CA GLU A 116 11.75 -4.81 -12.29
C GLU A 116 12.74 -3.63 -12.18
N ILE A 117 12.60 -2.78 -11.14
CA ILE A 117 13.59 -1.73 -10.81
C ILE A 117 14.93 -2.35 -10.41
N ASN A 118 14.93 -3.45 -9.65
CA ASN A 118 16.16 -4.10 -9.22
C ASN A 118 16.86 -4.87 -10.35
N LYS A 119 16.11 -5.36 -11.35
CA LYS A 119 16.66 -5.93 -12.60
C LYS A 119 17.35 -4.87 -13.47
N ASN A 120 16.77 -3.68 -13.62
CA ASN A 120 17.38 -2.59 -14.38
C ASN A 120 18.69 -2.07 -13.74
N ARG A 121 18.77 -2.10 -12.41
CA ARG A 121 19.97 -1.66 -11.69
C ARG A 121 21.19 -2.57 -11.87
N LYS A 122 20.99 -3.85 -12.23
CA LYS A 122 22.07 -4.80 -12.57
C LYS A 122 22.60 -4.62 -13.99
N ILE A 123 21.84 -3.99 -14.89
CA ILE A 123 22.24 -3.78 -16.29
C ILE A 123 23.10 -2.51 -16.41
N LEU A 124 22.86 -1.51 -15.55
CA LEU A 124 23.66 -0.26 -15.50
C LEU A 124 24.99 -0.40 -14.74
N SER A 125 25.23 -1.52 -14.05
CA SER A 125 26.48 -1.77 -13.33
C SER A 125 27.45 -2.69 -14.09
N ARG A 126 27.30 -2.83 -15.41
CA ARG A 126 28.16 -3.63 -16.29
C ARG A 126 28.51 -2.83 -17.54
#